data_AF-A0A485CW54-F1
#
_entry.id   AF-A0A485CW54-F1
#
_cell.length_a   1.000
_cell.length_b   1.000
_cell.length_c   1.000
_cell.angle_alpha   90.00
_cell.angle_beta   90.00
_cell.angle_gamma   90.00
#
_symmetry.space_group_name_H-M   'P 1'
#
loop_
_entity.id
_entity.type
_entity.pdbx_description
1 polymer ?
#
loop_
_entity_poly.entity_id
_entity_poly.type
_entity_poly.pdbx_seq_one_letter_code
_entity_poly.pdbx_strand_id
1 'polypeptide(L)' 'MTEKDAVKCRRFAQENWWYLPVDAVLSGDRAQTLLQDLITLARR' A
#
# COMPACT_ATOMS: atom_id res chain seq x y z
N MET A 1 -7.71 5.54 -12.60
CA MET A 1 -6.26 5.71 -12.36
C MET A 1 -5.93 5.14 -10.99
N THR A 2 -4.76 4.50 -10.81
CA THR A 2 -4.34 4.07 -9.46
C THR A 2 -3.56 5.19 -8.76
N GLU A 3 -3.45 5.16 -7.43
CA GLU A 3 -2.64 6.15 -6.70
C GLU A 3 -1.20 6.25 -7.27
N LYS A 4 -0.62 5.12 -7.66
CA LYS A 4 0.68 5.04 -8.35
C LYS A 4 0.73 5.94 -9.59
N ASP A 5 -0.30 5.90 -10.41
CA ASP A 5 -0.36 6.69 -11.64
C ASP A 5 -0.64 8.16 -11.33
N ALA A 6 -1.42 8.47 -10.29
CA ALA A 6 -1.64 9.85 -9.83
C ALA A 6 -0.34 10.52 -9.35
N VAL A 7 0.55 9.77 -8.70
CA VAL A 7 1.88 10.26 -8.31
C VAL A 7 2.76 10.49 -9.54
N LYS A 8 2.82 9.50 -10.45
CA LYS A 8 3.69 9.57 -11.65
C LYS A 8 3.26 10.65 -12.64
N CYS A 9 1.95 10.83 -12.79
CA CYS A 9 1.37 11.72 -13.79
C CYS A 9 1.11 13.14 -13.25
N ARG A 10 1.47 13.44 -11.99
CA ARG A 10 1.15 14.72 -11.32
C ARG A 10 1.42 15.96 -12.16
N ARG A 11 2.51 15.98 -12.95
CA ARG A 11 2.91 17.15 -13.77
C ARG A 11 2.00 17.41 -14.97
N PHE A 12 1.22 16.42 -15.40
CA PHE A 12 0.36 16.50 -16.59
C PHE A 12 -1.06 15.95 -16.35
N ALA A 13 -1.43 15.77 -15.08
CA ALA A 13 -2.76 15.32 -14.72
C ALA A 13 -3.79 16.39 -15.11
N GLN A 14 -4.89 15.95 -15.74
CA GLN A 14 -6.02 16.83 -16.05
C GLN A 14 -6.95 16.94 -14.84
N GLU A 15 -7.77 17.99 -14.78
CA GLU A 15 -8.68 18.24 -13.66
C GLU A 15 -9.64 17.08 -13.41
N ASN A 16 -10.02 16.35 -14.45
CA ASN A 16 -10.93 15.21 -14.38
C ASN A 16 -10.24 13.86 -14.12
N TRP A 17 -8.97 13.87 -13.73
CA TRP A 17 -8.23 12.65 -13.41
C TRP A 17 -8.20 12.44 -11.91
N TRP A 18 -8.94 11.42 -11.48
CA TRP A 18 -9.05 11.03 -10.09
C TRP A 18 -8.51 9.61 -9.88
N TYR A 19 -7.99 9.40 -8.68
CA TYR A 19 -7.81 8.08 -8.11
C TYR A 19 -8.74 7.94 -6.90
N LEU A 20 -9.14 6.72 -6.63
CA LEU A 20 -9.92 6.40 -5.44
C LEU A 20 -8.94 5.79 -4.41
N PRO A 21 -8.78 6.38 -3.23
CA PRO A 21 -8.03 5.74 -2.16
C PRO A 21 -8.78 4.49 -1.70
N VAL A 22 -8.03 3.41 -1.51
CA VAL A 22 -8.55 2.13 -1.00
C VAL A 22 -7.53 1.53 -0.04
N ASP A 23 -8.03 0.91 1.02
CA ASP A 23 -7.22 0.21 2.00
C ASP A 23 -7.39 -1.30 1.86
N ALA A 24 -6.30 -2.04 1.99
CA ALA A 24 -6.34 -3.49 2.11
C ALA A 24 -6.46 -3.87 3.59
N VAL A 25 -7.55 -4.53 3.95
CA VAL A 25 -7.73 -5.10 5.30
C VAL A 25 -7.44 -6.59 5.22
N LEU A 26 -6.38 -7.02 5.90
CA LEU A 26 -6.07 -8.44 6.08
C LEU A 26 -6.92 -8.98 7.23
N SER A 27 -7.59 -10.10 7.02
CA SER A 27 -8.40 -10.75 8.04
C SER A 27 -7.55 -11.65 8.95
N GLY A 28 -7.92 -11.68 10.23
CA GLY A 28 -7.23 -12.47 11.24
C GLY A 28 -5.87 -11.91 11.64
N ASP A 29 -5.09 -12.71 12.37
CA ASP A 29 -3.83 -12.32 13.00
C ASP A 29 -2.58 -12.82 12.26
N ARG A 30 -2.73 -13.69 11.25
CA ARG A 30 -1.60 -14.34 10.55
C ARG A 30 -0.58 -13.36 9.99
N ALA A 31 -1.01 -12.23 9.44
CA ALA A 31 -0.10 -11.22 8.92
C ALA A 31 0.79 -10.63 10.02
N GLN A 32 0.22 -10.41 11.21
CA GLN A 32 0.95 -9.89 12.36
C GLN A 32 1.91 -10.94 12.91
N THR A 33 1.50 -12.20 13.02
CA THR A 33 2.36 -13.31 13.47
C THR A 33 3.56 -13.47 12.54
N LEU A 34 3.34 -13.52 11.22
CA LEU A 34 4.41 -13.62 10.24
C LEU A 34 5.39 -12.43 10.35
N LEU A 35 4.87 -11.22 10.54
CA LEU A 35 5.71 -10.04 10.71
C LEU A 35 6.61 -10.16 11.96
N GLN A 36 6.08 -10.67 13.08
CA GLN A 36 6.87 -10.89 14.30
C GLN A 36 7.97 -11.93 14.09
N ASP A 37 7.68 -13.01 13.37
CA ASP A 37 8.66 -14.05 13.06
C ASP A 37 9.81 -13.50 12.20
N LEU A 38 9.47 -12.73 11.17
CA LEU A 38 10.45 -12.09 10.29
C LEU A 38 11.32 -11.07 11.05
N ILE A 39 10.72 -10.25 11.92
CA ILE A 39 11.46 -9.30 12.76
C ILE A 39 12.41 -10.04 13.71
N THR A 40 11.95 -11.13 14.31
CA THR A 40 12.77 -11.95 15.21
C THR A 40 13.95 -12.56 14.46
N LEU A 41 13.73 -13.06 13.24
CA LEU A 41 14.77 -13.61 12.40
C LEU A 41 15.80 -12.56 11.98
N ALA A 42 15.36 -11.38 11.56
CA ALA A 42 16.24 -10.31 11.09
C ALA A 42 17.12 -9.67 12.20
N ARG A 43 16.77 -9.90 13.47
CA ARG A 43 17.51 -9.40 14.64
C ARG A 43 18.52 -10.41 15.20
N ARG A 44 18.51 -11.65 14.71
CA ARG A 44 19.52 -12.67 15.02
C ARG A 44 20.72 -12.50 14.11
#